data_AF-K3WYP1-F1
#
_entry.id   AF-K3WYP1-F1
#
_cell.length_a   1.000
_cell.length_b   1.000
_cell.length_c   1.000
_cell.angle_alpha   90.00
_cell.angle_beta   90.00
_cell.angle_gamma   90.00
#
_symmetry.space_group_name_H-M   'P 1'
#
loop_
_entity.id
_entity.type
_entity.pdbx_description
1 polymer ?
#
loop_
_entity_poly.entity_id
_entity_poly.type
_entity_poly.pdbx_seq_one_letter_code
_entity_poly.pdbx_strand_id
1 'polypeptide(L)'
;MPSCVILYDPDVTFIRELEVFQATQVNLLLDIYFMLYEESAEQQAYLSEIQKEKRAFDTLIHQKAHLMMPANVYDLPFHMKMQQNQQMAYSMDTRTGGRAKTTQKPGVKVVVDVREFRSALPSMLHKEGLMVLPITLEIGDYILSPQICVERKSISDLFGSLNSGRLFNQAENMRRFYQTPVLLIEFTQGKAFSLQDASEIGTEITATNIISKLTLLILHFPSLRIVWSRSPHATVELFKVIKKHQDEPDMETAAALGNGTLTESAGSSSTGTDAGQNGGGSGTTSTTRAGPNSEEGRLAASYYNTNAMDVLKKLPGINEHNFRKVLAKVTNLAELSRLSLDEMTEIIGKVCAKKLFTFFNTSL
;
A
#
# COMPACT_ATOMS: atom_id res chain seq x y z
N MET A 1 4.20 3.35 -48.26
CA MET A 1 4.33 4.44 -47.27
C MET A 1 3.32 5.52 -47.66
N PRO A 2 2.62 6.15 -46.71
CA PRO A 2 1.66 7.20 -47.03
C PRO A 2 2.40 8.41 -47.63
N SER A 3 1.91 8.93 -48.75
CA SER A 3 2.39 10.18 -49.35
C SER A 3 1.61 11.40 -48.89
N CYS A 4 0.40 11.19 -48.33
CA CYS A 4 -0.51 12.23 -47.88
C CYS A 4 -1.14 11.81 -46.54
N VAL A 5 -1.22 12.74 -45.60
CA VAL A 5 -1.87 12.58 -44.30
C VAL A 5 -2.87 13.73 -44.12
N ILE A 6 -4.11 13.38 -43.80
CA ILE A 6 -5.17 14.34 -43.52
C ILE A 6 -5.49 14.26 -42.03
N LEU A 7 -5.25 15.35 -41.32
CA LEU A 7 -5.53 15.50 -39.89
C LEU A 7 -6.94 16.06 -39.73
N TYR A 8 -7.88 15.21 -39.31
CA TYR A 8 -9.25 15.62 -39.03
C TYR A 8 -9.37 16.40 -37.72
N ASP A 9 -8.63 15.97 -36.70
CA ASP A 9 -8.49 16.65 -35.41
C ASP A 9 -6.98 16.83 -35.15
N PRO A 10 -6.46 18.06 -35.07
CA PRO A 10 -5.04 18.31 -34.94
C PRO A 10 -4.56 18.06 -33.51
N ASP A 11 -3.94 16.91 -33.28
CA ASP A 11 -3.18 16.61 -32.08
C ASP A 11 -1.69 16.96 -32.27
N VAL A 12 -1.16 17.77 -31.34
CA VAL A 12 0.26 18.16 -31.32
C VAL A 12 1.17 16.92 -31.25
N THR A 13 0.78 15.89 -30.50
CA THR A 13 1.59 14.67 -30.32
C THR A 13 1.82 13.96 -31.65
N PHE A 14 0.75 13.73 -32.40
CA PHE A 14 0.83 13.08 -33.70
C PHE A 14 1.61 13.91 -34.73
N ILE A 15 1.48 15.24 -34.70
CA ILE A 15 2.28 16.12 -35.56
C ILE A 15 3.78 15.97 -35.27
N ARG A 16 4.19 15.88 -34.00
CA ARG A 16 5.59 15.61 -33.64
C ARG A 16 6.06 14.24 -34.14
N GLU A 17 5.20 13.23 -34.12
CA GLU A 17 5.52 11.92 -34.70
C GLU A 17 5.73 12.01 -36.21
N LEU A 18 4.91 12.79 -36.92
CA LEU A 18 5.08 13.03 -38.35
C LEU A 18 6.39 13.79 -38.65
N GLU A 19 6.77 14.77 -37.81
CA GLU A 19 8.05 15.48 -37.91
C GLU A 19 9.24 14.52 -37.76
N VAL A 20 9.19 13.62 -36.78
CA VAL A 20 10.23 12.59 -36.56
C VAL A 20 10.26 11.58 -37.70
N PHE A 21 9.10 11.17 -38.20
CA PHE A 21 8.97 10.26 -39.33
C PHE A 21 9.62 10.85 -40.60
N GLN A 22 9.32 12.11 -40.90
CA GLN A 22 9.93 12.86 -42.00
C GLN A 22 11.45 12.98 -41.83
N ALA A 23 11.94 13.23 -40.61
CA ALA A 23 13.38 13.30 -40.33
C ALA A 23 14.09 11.94 -40.49
N THR A 24 13.39 10.83 -40.26
CA THR A 24 13.93 9.47 -40.40
C THR A 24 14.00 9.04 -41.88
N GLN A 25 13.11 9.56 -42.72
CA GLN A 25 12.95 9.14 -44.13
C GLN A 25 13.27 10.30 -45.09
N VAL A 26 14.55 10.39 -45.46
CA VAL A 26 15.11 11.50 -46.28
C VAL A 26 14.53 11.58 -47.70
N ASN A 27 13.95 10.48 -48.23
CA ASN A 27 13.55 10.37 -49.64
C ASN A 27 12.02 10.41 -49.88
N LEU A 28 11.21 10.77 -48.89
CA LEU A 28 9.77 10.90 -49.04
C LEU A 28 9.34 12.34 -48.71
N LEU A 29 8.53 12.93 -49.58
CA LEU A 29 7.83 14.18 -49.28
C LEU A 29 6.44 13.79 -48.77
N LEU A 30 6.13 14.20 -47.55
CA LEU A 30 4.84 13.95 -46.90
C LEU A 30 3.99 15.22 -46.95
N ASP A 31 2.86 15.18 -47.65
CA ASP A 31 1.90 16.28 -47.64
C ASP A 31 0.94 16.12 -46.46
N ILE A 32 0.92 17.10 -45.57
CA ILE A 32 0.07 17.10 -44.37
C ILE A 32 -1.00 18.18 -44.52
N TYR A 33 -2.27 17.76 -44.49
CA TYR A 33 -3.42 18.64 -44.57
C TYR A 33 -4.12 18.72 -43.22
N PHE A 34 -4.34 19.94 -42.74
CA PHE A 34 -5.08 20.21 -41.53
C PHE A 34 -6.53 20.53 -41.87
N MET A 35 -7.45 19.79 -41.25
CA MET A 35 -8.86 20.16 -41.22
C MET A 35 -9.10 20.87 -39.88
N LEU A 36 -9.37 22.16 -39.94
CA LEU A 36 -9.58 23.01 -38.78
C LEU A 36 -10.78 23.92 -39.06
N TYR A 37 -11.72 23.95 -38.13
CA TYR A 37 -12.77 24.96 -38.14
C TYR A 37 -12.22 26.28 -37.59
N GLU A 38 -12.35 27.35 -38.37
CA GLU A 38 -12.02 28.70 -37.90
C GLU A 38 -12.95 29.13 -36.76
N GLU A 39 -12.42 29.90 -35.81
CA GLU A 39 -13.13 30.41 -34.62
C GLU A 39 -13.79 29.32 -33.77
N SER A 40 -13.26 28.09 -33.82
CA SER A 40 -13.78 26.96 -33.07
C SER A 40 -13.04 26.73 -31.74
N ALA A 41 -13.68 25.98 -30.85
CA ALA A 41 -13.05 25.51 -29.61
C ALA A 41 -11.85 24.58 -29.89
N GLU A 42 -11.91 23.79 -30.96
CA GLU A 42 -10.84 22.88 -31.39
C GLU A 42 -9.58 23.66 -31.78
N GLN A 43 -9.73 24.69 -32.62
CA GLN A 43 -8.63 25.59 -32.99
C GLN A 43 -8.01 26.25 -31.76
N GLN A 44 -8.84 26.77 -30.85
CA GLN A 44 -8.37 27.44 -29.64
C GLN A 44 -7.65 26.47 -28.69
N ALA A 45 -8.12 25.23 -28.57
CA ALA A 45 -7.46 24.19 -27.79
C ALA A 45 -6.08 23.86 -28.37
N TYR A 46 -5.99 23.63 -29.69
CA TYR A 46 -4.73 23.37 -30.39
C TYR A 46 -3.70 24.50 -30.22
N LEU A 47 -4.12 25.75 -30.44
CA LEU A 47 -3.25 26.92 -30.26
C LEU A 47 -2.81 27.09 -28.81
N SER A 48 -3.69 26.82 -27.85
CA SER A 48 -3.38 26.86 -26.42
C SER A 48 -2.32 25.84 -26.03
N GLU A 49 -2.41 24.60 -26.52
CA GLU A 49 -1.41 23.56 -26.28
C GLU A 49 -0.03 23.95 -26.84
N ILE A 50 0.05 24.45 -28.07
CA ILE A 50 1.31 24.93 -28.66
C ILE A 50 1.90 26.10 -27.84
N GLN A 51 1.05 27.04 -27.41
CA GLN A 51 1.51 28.16 -26.57
C GLN A 51 2.00 27.69 -25.19
N LYS A 52 1.33 26.71 -24.57
CA LYS A 52 1.77 26.10 -23.31
C LYS A 52 3.11 25.41 -23.48
N GLU A 53 3.28 24.61 -24.54
CA GLU A 53 4.54 23.92 -24.85
C GLU A 53 5.68 24.95 -25.00
N LYS A 54 5.47 25.99 -25.81
CA LYS A 54 6.47 27.06 -26.00
C LYS A 54 6.86 27.73 -24.68
N ARG A 55 5.87 28.14 -23.88
CA ARG A 55 6.12 28.78 -22.57
C ARG A 55 6.86 27.85 -21.61
N ALA A 56 6.55 26.56 -21.63
CA ALA A 56 7.25 25.58 -20.80
C ALA A 56 8.73 25.47 -21.18
N PHE A 57 9.06 25.41 -22.48
CA PHE A 57 10.44 25.41 -22.95
C PHE A 57 11.19 26.71 -22.60
N ASP A 58 10.57 27.87 -22.81
CA ASP A 58 11.16 29.15 -22.43
C ASP A 58 11.49 29.20 -20.93
N THR A 59 10.57 28.69 -20.09
CA THR A 59 10.76 28.61 -18.64
C THR A 59 11.90 27.66 -18.27
N LEU A 60 12.01 26.51 -18.93
CA LEU A 60 13.10 25.55 -18.71
C LEU A 60 14.46 26.12 -19.12
N ILE A 61 14.53 26.81 -20.27
CA ILE A 61 15.76 27.46 -20.74
C ILE A 61 16.21 28.51 -19.72
N HIS A 62 15.27 29.33 -19.24
CA HIS A 62 15.55 30.34 -18.23
C HIS A 62 16.01 29.70 -16.90
N GLN A 63 15.30 28.69 -16.41
CA GLN A 63 15.69 27.98 -15.19
C GLN A 63 17.08 27.36 -15.33
N LYS A 64 17.36 26.65 -16.43
CA LYS A 64 18.67 26.04 -16.70
C LYS A 64 19.79 27.08 -16.73
N ALA A 65 19.56 28.25 -17.33
CA ALA A 65 20.54 29.32 -17.38
C ALA A 65 20.87 29.90 -15.98
N HIS A 66 19.91 29.87 -15.06
CA HIS A 66 20.04 30.41 -13.71
C HIS A 66 20.29 29.37 -12.61
N LEU A 67 20.29 28.07 -12.95
CA LEU A 67 20.44 27.00 -11.98
C LEU A 67 21.92 26.86 -11.58
N MET A 68 22.30 27.44 -10.45
CA MET A 68 23.57 27.16 -9.79
C MET A 68 23.49 25.79 -9.12
N MET A 69 24.05 24.75 -9.74
CA MET A 69 24.21 23.44 -9.10
C MET A 69 25.29 23.55 -8.01
N PRO A 70 24.99 23.34 -6.71
CA PRO A 70 26.05 23.14 -5.75
C PRO A 70 26.87 21.90 -6.16
N ALA A 71 28.19 22.01 -6.14
CA ALA A 71 29.13 20.96 -6.58
C ALA A 71 29.00 19.61 -5.84
N ASN A 72 28.13 19.55 -4.83
CA ASN A 72 27.94 18.43 -3.90
C ASN A 72 26.76 17.52 -4.30
N VAL A 73 26.14 17.75 -5.47
CA VAL A 73 24.94 17.04 -5.97
C VAL A 73 25.30 15.78 -6.77
N TYR A 74 26.56 15.36 -6.80
CA TYR A 74 26.83 13.94 -7.02
C TYR A 74 26.36 13.20 -5.77
N ASP A 75 25.17 12.62 -5.87
CA ASP A 75 24.66 11.62 -4.94
C ASP A 75 25.71 10.52 -4.77
N LEU A 76 26.61 10.69 -3.81
CA LEU A 76 27.29 9.53 -3.25
C LEU A 76 26.19 8.63 -2.67
N PRO A 77 26.11 7.37 -3.09
CA PRO A 77 25.18 6.41 -2.53
C PRO A 77 25.27 6.45 -1.01
N PHE A 78 24.11 6.46 -0.33
CA PHE A 78 24.03 6.56 1.13
C PHE A 78 24.94 5.54 1.85
N HIS A 79 25.18 4.38 1.24
CA HIS A 79 26.12 3.35 1.72
C HIS A 79 27.56 3.89 1.94
N MET A 80 28.03 4.84 1.13
CA MET A 80 29.36 5.46 1.29
C MET A 80 29.37 6.50 2.42
N LYS A 81 28.27 7.23 2.64
CA LYS A 81 28.15 8.19 3.76
C LYS A 81 28.11 7.47 5.11
N MET A 82 27.48 6.30 5.19
CA MET A 82 27.53 5.42 6.37
C MET A 82 28.96 4.98 6.72
N GLN A 83 29.81 4.75 5.71
CA GLN A 83 31.20 4.35 5.93
C GLN A 83 32.05 5.51 6.50
N GLN A 84 31.72 6.76 6.16
CA GLN A 84 32.41 7.94 6.67
C GLN A 84 31.97 8.35 8.08
N ASN A 85 30.73 8.03 8.47
CA ASN A 85 30.20 8.27 9.81
C ASN A 85 30.39 7.08 10.78
N GLN A 86 30.99 5.97 10.32
CA GLN A 86 31.67 5.01 11.19
C GLN A 86 33.00 5.60 11.69
N GLN A 87 32.94 6.77 12.34
CA GLN A 87 33.92 7.03 13.37
C GLN A 87 33.66 5.99 14.46
N MET A 88 34.48 4.95 14.40
CA MET A 88 34.58 3.88 15.37
C MET A 88 34.63 4.50 16.76
N ALA A 89 33.49 4.52 17.45
CA ALA A 89 33.45 4.67 18.89
C ALA A 89 34.02 3.36 19.48
N TYR A 90 35.35 3.28 19.52
CA TYR A 90 36.04 2.27 20.30
C TYR A 90 35.65 2.48 21.76
N SER A 91 34.71 1.67 22.25
CA SER A 91 34.57 1.45 23.68
C SER A 91 35.83 0.69 24.13
N MET A 92 36.83 1.42 24.61
CA MET A 92 37.95 0.82 25.31
C MET A 92 37.46 0.39 26.70
N ASP A 93 36.95 -0.84 26.80
CA ASP A 93 36.86 -1.51 28.09
C ASP A 93 37.98 -2.55 28.16
N THR A 94 39.14 -2.11 28.64
CA THR A 94 40.43 -2.84 28.58
C THR A 94 40.53 -3.95 29.65
N ARG A 95 39.41 -4.53 30.13
CA ARG A 95 39.45 -5.46 31.28
C ARG A 95 38.93 -6.88 31.04
N THR A 96 38.68 -7.31 29.80
CA THR A 96 38.34 -8.73 29.55
C THR A 96 38.96 -9.23 28.26
N GLY A 97 39.99 -10.09 28.40
CA GLY A 97 40.58 -10.82 27.29
C GLY A 97 39.58 -11.81 26.68
N GLY A 98 39.04 -11.48 25.52
CA GLY A 98 38.16 -12.35 24.74
C GLY A 98 37.77 -11.68 23.44
N ARG A 99 37.92 -12.41 22.32
CA ARG A 99 37.63 -12.00 20.93
C ARG A 99 36.58 -10.88 20.82
N ALA A 100 36.98 -9.76 20.25
CA ALA A 100 36.07 -8.69 19.84
C ALA A 100 35.03 -9.26 18.88
N LYS A 101 33.82 -9.53 19.38
CA LYS A 101 32.65 -9.67 18.53
C LYS A 101 32.31 -8.27 18.03
N THR A 102 32.38 -8.06 16.73
CA THR A 102 31.84 -6.87 16.07
C THR A 102 30.34 -6.80 16.36
N THR A 103 29.94 -6.12 17.43
CA THR A 103 28.55 -5.71 17.64
C THR A 103 28.25 -4.59 16.65
N GLN A 104 27.97 -4.95 15.39
CA GLN A 104 27.14 -4.11 14.53
C GLN A 104 25.86 -3.87 15.32
N LYS A 105 25.60 -2.64 15.78
CA LYS A 105 24.28 -2.30 16.31
C LYS A 105 23.28 -2.67 15.21
N PRO A 106 22.34 -3.60 15.44
CA PRO A 106 21.34 -3.89 14.44
C PRO A 106 20.63 -2.58 14.13
N GLY A 107 20.57 -2.22 12.85
CA GLY A 107 19.83 -1.05 12.39
C GLY A 107 18.37 -1.19 12.83
N VAL A 108 17.81 -0.10 13.34
CA VAL A 108 16.43 0.02 13.81
C VAL A 108 15.49 -0.35 12.66
N LYS A 109 14.70 -1.44 12.81
CA LYS A 109 13.86 -1.99 11.72
C LYS A 109 12.42 -1.48 11.80
N VAL A 110 11.80 -1.20 10.67
CA VAL A 110 10.37 -0.85 10.62
C VAL A 110 9.72 -1.65 9.50
N VAL A 111 8.68 -2.40 9.83
CA VAL A 111 7.87 -3.07 8.82
C VAL A 111 6.85 -2.08 8.29
N VAL A 112 6.74 -1.99 6.96
CA VAL A 112 5.91 -1.00 6.27
C VAL A 112 5.04 -1.71 5.25
N ASP A 113 3.75 -1.36 5.25
CA ASP A 113 2.82 -1.84 4.25
C ASP A 113 3.23 -1.40 2.83
N VAL A 114 3.21 -2.31 1.86
CA VAL A 114 3.61 -1.99 0.48
C VAL A 114 2.77 -0.88 -0.16
N ARG A 115 1.51 -0.70 0.23
CA ARG A 115 0.63 0.37 -0.31
C ARG A 115 1.07 1.74 0.18
N GLU A 116 1.74 1.78 1.32
CA GLU A 116 2.20 2.99 1.98
C GLU A 116 3.47 3.58 1.33
N PHE A 117 4.15 2.84 0.46
CA PHE A 117 5.26 3.35 -0.38
C PHE A 117 4.84 4.41 -1.40
N ARG A 118 3.54 4.68 -1.54
CA ARG A 118 3.05 5.84 -2.30
C ARG A 118 3.30 7.16 -1.56
N SER A 119 3.54 7.11 -0.24
CA SER A 119 3.84 8.29 0.57
C SER A 119 5.34 8.57 0.65
N ALA A 120 5.71 9.79 1.08
CA ALA A 120 7.13 10.18 1.21
C ALA A 120 7.81 9.56 2.45
N LEU A 121 7.05 9.09 3.44
CA LEU A 121 7.54 8.71 4.75
C LEU A 121 8.49 7.48 4.70
N PRO A 122 8.21 6.39 3.95
CA PRO A 122 9.14 5.25 3.84
C PRO A 122 10.52 5.65 3.30
N SER A 123 10.56 6.48 2.25
CA SER A 123 11.81 7.00 1.69
C SER A 123 12.61 7.82 2.69
N MET A 124 11.91 8.59 3.54
CA MET A 124 12.54 9.41 4.57
C MET A 124 13.05 8.59 5.75
N LEU A 125 12.32 7.55 6.17
CA LEU A 125 12.77 6.59 7.20
C LEU A 125 14.10 5.95 6.77
N HIS A 126 14.19 5.51 5.52
CA HIS A 126 15.41 4.93 4.96
C HIS A 126 16.57 5.94 4.89
N LYS A 127 16.30 7.17 4.42
CA LYS A 127 17.30 8.25 4.39
C LYS A 127 17.88 8.57 5.78
N GLU A 128 17.06 8.46 6.81
CA GLU A 128 17.41 8.72 8.21
C GLU A 128 18.07 7.54 8.93
N GLY A 129 18.35 6.45 8.21
CA GLY A 129 19.12 5.29 8.67
C GLY A 129 18.29 4.16 9.30
N LEU A 130 16.96 4.16 9.17
CA LEU A 130 16.12 3.03 9.59
C LEU A 130 16.05 1.97 8.48
N MET A 131 16.06 0.70 8.87
CA MET A 131 15.87 -0.42 7.94
C MET A 131 14.37 -0.60 7.66
N VAL A 132 13.94 -0.21 6.47
CA VAL A 132 12.54 -0.34 6.02
C VAL A 132 12.32 -1.73 5.42
N LEU A 133 11.35 -2.47 5.95
CA LEU A 133 11.00 -3.83 5.52
C LEU A 133 9.61 -3.81 4.84
N PRO A 134 9.53 -3.91 3.51
CA PRO A 134 8.26 -3.89 2.78
C PRO A 134 7.52 -5.23 2.90
N ILE A 135 6.30 -5.22 3.45
CA ILE A 135 5.41 -6.41 3.56
C ILE A 135 3.98 -5.98 3.25
N THR A 136 3.14 -6.84 2.71
CA THR A 136 1.68 -6.60 2.64
C THR A 136 1.06 -6.90 4.00
N LEU A 137 0.57 -5.86 4.69
CA LEU A 137 -0.06 -5.99 6.00
C LEU A 137 -1.58 -5.93 5.86
N GLU A 138 -2.29 -6.83 6.52
CA GLU A 138 -3.75 -6.74 6.59
C GLU A 138 -4.21 -5.67 7.59
N ILE A 139 -3.36 -5.35 8.58
CA ILE A 139 -3.69 -4.50 9.72
C ILE A 139 -2.59 -3.47 9.96
N GLY A 140 -2.96 -2.19 9.85
CA GLY A 140 -2.08 -1.04 10.02
C GLY A 140 -1.13 -0.80 8.84
N ASP A 141 -0.42 0.34 8.90
CA ASP A 141 0.48 0.78 7.84
C ASP A 141 1.96 0.60 8.23
N TYR A 142 2.28 0.75 9.51
CA TYR A 142 3.64 0.58 10.04
C TYR A 142 3.62 -0.25 11.32
N ILE A 143 4.57 -1.17 11.46
CA ILE A 143 4.79 -1.92 12.70
C ILE A 143 6.16 -1.52 13.23
N LEU A 144 6.16 -0.84 14.38
CA LEU A 144 7.37 -0.33 15.02
C LEU A 144 8.01 -1.37 15.96
N SER A 145 7.18 -2.24 16.53
CA SER A 145 7.53 -3.28 17.50
C SER A 145 6.45 -4.37 17.43
N PRO A 146 6.71 -5.62 17.86
CA PRO A 146 5.69 -6.67 17.91
C PRO A 146 4.41 -6.27 18.64
N GLN A 147 4.47 -5.26 19.52
CA GLN A 147 3.32 -4.77 20.29
C GLN A 147 2.71 -3.47 19.74
N ILE A 148 3.43 -2.74 18.88
CA ILE A 148 3.08 -1.39 18.44
C ILE A 148 2.80 -1.38 16.94
N CYS A 149 1.53 -1.17 16.61
CA CYS A 149 1.04 -0.97 15.25
C CYS A 149 0.61 0.49 15.08
N VAL A 150 0.93 1.07 13.93
CA VAL A 150 0.60 2.46 13.57
C VAL A 150 -0.25 2.46 12.32
N GLU A 151 -1.40 3.12 12.40
CA GLU A 151 -2.20 3.53 11.24
C GLU A 151 -1.91 5.02 10.98
N ARG A 152 -1.41 5.34 9.79
CA ARG A 152 -1.13 6.71 9.37
C ARG A 152 -2.34 7.28 8.64
N LYS A 153 -2.78 8.47 9.05
CA LYS A 153 -3.89 9.17 8.41
C LYS A 153 -3.53 10.62 8.11
N SER A 154 -3.68 11.01 6.85
CA SER A 154 -3.68 12.43 6.47
C SER A 154 -4.94 13.12 7.00
N ILE A 155 -4.94 14.46 7.07
CA ILE A 155 -6.12 15.20 7.55
C ILE A 155 -7.37 14.94 6.67
N SER A 156 -7.22 14.91 5.35
CA SER A 156 -8.33 14.63 4.44
C SER A 156 -8.86 13.21 4.62
N ASP A 157 -7.96 12.23 4.76
CA ASP A 157 -8.37 10.83 4.95
C ASP A 157 -8.98 10.60 6.34
N LEU A 158 -8.56 11.36 7.35
CA LEU A 158 -9.15 11.33 8.69
C LEU A 158 -10.62 11.74 8.65
N PHE A 159 -10.94 12.86 7.98
CA PHE A 159 -12.33 13.29 7.81
C PHE A 159 -13.16 12.27 7.04
N GLY A 160 -12.63 11.77 5.92
CA GLY A 160 -13.33 10.76 5.12
C GLY A 160 -13.57 9.45 5.88
N SER A 161 -12.57 8.99 6.64
CA SER A 161 -12.64 7.73 7.39
C SER A 161 -13.49 7.80 8.65
N LEU A 162 -13.56 8.97 9.32
CA LEU A 162 -14.49 9.21 10.43
C LEU A 162 -15.94 9.33 9.95
N ASN A 163 -16.18 9.94 8.79
CA ASN A 163 -17.54 10.08 8.24
C ASN A 163 -18.09 8.76 7.70
N SER A 164 -17.24 7.92 7.09
CA SER A 164 -17.63 6.60 6.59
C SER A 164 -17.65 5.51 7.67
N GLY A 165 -17.14 5.78 8.87
CA GLY A 165 -16.96 4.78 9.92
C GLY A 165 -15.79 3.82 9.70
N ARG A 166 -15.06 3.93 8.58
CA ARG A 166 -13.91 3.08 8.24
C ARG A 166 -12.85 3.08 9.34
N LEU A 167 -12.56 4.23 9.95
CA LEU A 167 -11.53 4.35 10.98
C LEU A 167 -11.87 3.53 12.24
N PHE A 168 -13.16 3.40 12.56
CA PHE A 168 -13.61 2.62 13.71
C PHE A 168 -13.25 1.14 13.54
N ASN A 169 -13.55 0.57 12.36
CA ASN A 169 -13.21 -0.82 12.04
C ASN A 169 -11.69 -1.04 12.01
N GLN A 170 -10.93 -0.04 11.53
CA GLN A 170 -9.47 -0.10 11.56
C GLN A 170 -8.94 -0.12 12.99
N ALA A 171 -9.48 0.73 13.87
CA ALA A 171 -9.11 0.75 15.30
C ALA A 171 -9.50 -0.55 16.02
N GLU A 172 -10.66 -1.12 15.70
CA GLU A 172 -11.11 -2.42 16.23
C GLU A 172 -10.16 -3.55 15.83
N ASN A 173 -9.80 -3.62 14.54
CA ASN A 173 -8.85 -4.61 14.04
C ASN A 173 -7.47 -4.43 14.69
N MET A 174 -6.93 -3.21 14.75
CA MET A 174 -5.63 -2.99 15.40
C MET A 174 -5.62 -3.40 16.87
N ARG A 175 -6.67 -3.06 17.64
CA ARG A 175 -6.79 -3.42 19.07
C ARG A 175 -6.82 -4.93 19.30
N ARG A 176 -7.38 -5.69 18.36
CA ARG A 176 -7.50 -7.15 18.50
C ARG A 176 -6.16 -7.87 18.47
N PHE A 177 -5.21 -7.35 17.69
CA PHE A 177 -3.94 -8.02 17.41
C PHE A 177 -2.72 -7.35 18.05
N TYR A 178 -2.81 -6.05 18.37
CA TYR A 178 -1.72 -5.28 18.95
C TYR A 178 -2.10 -4.70 20.31
N GLN A 179 -1.16 -4.74 21.25
CA GLN A 179 -1.38 -4.21 22.59
C GLN A 179 -1.46 -2.69 22.60
N THR A 180 -0.64 -2.03 21.77
CA THR A 180 -0.58 -0.57 21.66
C THR A 180 -0.88 -0.13 20.22
N PRO A 181 -2.18 -0.01 19.85
CA PRO A 181 -2.55 0.58 18.58
C PRO A 181 -2.34 2.09 18.61
N VAL A 182 -1.69 2.62 17.58
CA VAL A 182 -1.37 4.04 17.45
C VAL A 182 -2.03 4.59 16.19
N LEU A 183 -2.80 5.65 16.33
CA LEU A 183 -3.28 6.46 15.23
C LEU A 183 -2.35 7.66 15.05
N LEU A 184 -1.57 7.67 13.98
CA LEU A 184 -0.72 8.78 13.59
C LEU A 184 -1.51 9.72 12.68
N ILE A 185 -1.78 10.93 13.15
CA ILE A 185 -2.40 12.00 12.37
C ILE A 185 -1.29 12.92 11.86
N GLU A 186 -1.08 12.92 10.55
CA GLU A 186 -0.01 13.68 9.90
C GLU A 186 -0.54 14.92 9.16
N PHE A 187 0.05 16.07 9.46
CA PHE A 187 -0.27 17.35 8.84
C PHE A 187 0.68 17.63 7.67
N THR A 188 0.18 18.38 6.70
CA THR A 188 0.99 18.84 5.58
C THR A 188 1.85 20.04 6.00
N GLN A 189 3.13 20.02 5.63
CA GLN A 189 4.02 21.15 5.84
C GLN A 189 3.48 22.41 5.14
N GLY A 190 3.47 23.54 5.84
CA GLY A 190 2.98 24.82 5.32
C GLY A 190 1.48 25.06 5.46
N LYS A 191 0.71 24.10 6.01
CA LYS A 191 -0.68 24.32 6.45
C LYS A 191 -0.75 24.58 7.95
N ALA A 192 -1.83 25.20 8.40
CA ALA A 192 -2.09 25.41 9.82
C ALA A 192 -2.10 24.07 10.57
N PHE A 193 -1.53 24.06 11.77
CA PHE A 193 -1.57 22.90 12.67
C PHE A 193 -2.87 22.93 13.50
N SER A 194 -4.00 22.86 12.80
CA SER A 194 -5.34 22.84 13.38
C SER A 194 -6.19 21.83 12.62
N LEU A 195 -7.03 21.09 13.34
CA LEU A 195 -8.02 20.21 12.71
C LEU A 195 -9.17 21.01 12.09
N GLN A 196 -9.58 22.09 12.75
CA GLN A 196 -10.65 22.97 12.34
C GLN A 196 -10.29 24.40 12.74
N ASP A 197 -10.87 25.37 12.05
CA ASP A 197 -10.74 26.77 12.44
C ASP A 197 -11.56 27.06 13.70
N ALA A 198 -11.10 28.00 14.52
CA ALA A 198 -11.76 28.33 15.79
C ALA A 198 -13.21 28.81 15.60
N SER A 199 -13.55 29.34 14.42
CA SER A 199 -14.92 29.76 14.05
C SER A 199 -15.86 28.59 13.77
N GLU A 200 -15.33 27.41 13.45
CA GLU A 200 -16.14 26.20 13.18
C GLU A 200 -16.45 25.41 14.45
N ILE A 201 -15.79 25.75 15.56
CA ILE A 201 -16.06 25.18 16.88
C ILE A 201 -17.27 25.90 17.46
N GLY A 202 -18.46 25.39 17.17
CA GLY A 202 -19.69 25.85 17.79
C GLY A 202 -19.69 25.67 19.31
N THR A 203 -20.54 26.42 20.00
CA THR A 203 -20.73 26.31 21.46
C THR A 203 -21.43 25.02 21.88
N GLU A 204 -22.07 24.32 20.94
CA GLU A 204 -22.81 23.08 21.17
C GLU A 204 -22.05 21.85 20.64
N ILE A 205 -22.15 20.74 21.38
CA ILE A 205 -21.55 19.46 20.97
C ILE A 205 -22.43 18.82 19.91
N THR A 206 -22.07 19.01 18.64
CA THR A 206 -22.76 18.33 17.53
C THR A 206 -22.14 16.96 17.24
N ALA A 207 -22.97 15.93 17.07
CA ALA A 207 -22.52 14.57 16.75
C ALA A 207 -21.84 14.45 15.37
N THR A 208 -22.12 15.40 14.47
CA THR A 208 -21.51 15.46 13.14
C THR A 208 -20.10 16.03 13.17
N ASN A 209 -19.72 16.76 14.23
CA ASN A 209 -18.41 17.37 14.35
C ASN A 209 -17.33 16.28 14.47
N ILE A 210 -16.25 16.43 13.71
CA ILE A 210 -15.08 15.55 13.74
C ILE A 210 -14.49 15.44 15.15
N ILE A 211 -14.44 16.53 15.92
CA ILE A 211 -13.91 16.52 17.29
C ILE A 211 -14.76 15.60 18.17
N SER A 212 -16.10 15.67 18.06
CA SER A 212 -17.03 14.78 18.76
C SER A 212 -16.82 13.32 18.36
N LYS A 213 -16.66 13.04 17.06
CA LYS A 213 -16.41 11.68 16.55
C LYS A 213 -15.06 11.13 17.02
N LEU A 214 -14.01 11.94 17.01
CA LEU A 214 -12.69 11.57 17.50
C LEU A 214 -12.71 11.29 19.01
N THR A 215 -13.41 12.13 19.77
CA THR A 215 -13.61 11.93 21.22
C THR A 215 -14.33 10.62 21.50
N LEU A 216 -15.40 10.33 20.73
CA LEU A 216 -16.13 9.07 20.84
C LEU A 216 -15.25 7.86 20.50
N LEU A 217 -14.39 7.98 19.48
CA LEU A 217 -13.43 6.93 19.11
C LEU A 217 -12.46 6.61 20.26
N ILE A 218 -11.88 7.63 20.89
CA ILE A 218 -10.96 7.46 22.02
C ILE A 218 -11.68 6.83 23.23
N LEU A 219 -12.92 7.25 23.49
CA LEU A 219 -13.71 6.70 24.60
C LEU A 219 -14.01 5.20 24.39
N HIS A 220 -14.27 4.79 23.14
CA HIS A 220 -14.53 3.39 22.79
C HIS A 220 -13.27 2.52 22.81
N PHE A 221 -12.11 3.08 22.42
CA PHE A 221 -10.84 2.37 22.32
C PHE A 221 -9.80 2.98 23.28
N PRO A 222 -9.83 2.64 24.59
CA PRO A 222 -8.95 3.25 25.58
C PRO A 222 -7.45 2.90 25.41
N SER A 223 -7.13 1.83 24.68
CA SER A 223 -5.75 1.48 24.32
C SER A 223 -5.23 2.25 23.10
N LEU A 224 -6.11 2.88 22.32
CA LEU A 224 -5.73 3.64 21.13
C LEU A 224 -5.00 4.92 21.52
N ARG A 225 -3.76 5.05 21.06
CA ARG A 225 -2.94 6.25 21.28
C ARG A 225 -2.96 7.11 20.04
N ILE A 226 -3.22 8.40 20.19
CA ILE A 226 -3.17 9.35 19.08
C ILE A 226 -1.84 10.08 19.13
N VAL A 227 -1.14 10.13 18.01
CA VAL A 227 0.06 10.95 17.86
C VAL A 227 -0.12 11.92 16.71
N TRP A 228 0.23 13.17 16.96
CA TRP A 228 0.10 14.27 16.02
C TRP A 228 1.48 14.62 15.48
N SER A 229 1.62 14.63 14.15
CA SER A 229 2.88 14.99 13.50
C SER A 229 2.69 16.19 12.56
N ARG A 230 3.57 17.19 12.70
CA ARG A 230 3.53 18.41 11.88
C ARG A 230 4.03 18.23 10.46
N SER A 231 4.82 17.19 10.21
CA SER A 231 5.40 16.88 8.91
C SER A 231 5.94 15.44 8.89
N PRO A 232 6.14 14.84 7.70
CA PRO A 232 6.80 13.55 7.59
C PRO A 232 8.19 13.51 8.24
N HIS A 233 8.93 14.62 8.26
CA HIS A 233 10.24 14.72 8.93
C HIS A 233 10.10 14.51 10.44
N ALA A 234 9.15 15.19 11.06
CA ALA A 234 8.86 15.03 12.49
C ALA A 234 8.35 13.62 12.80
N THR A 235 7.62 12.99 11.88
CA THR A 235 7.18 11.60 12.01
C THR A 235 8.37 10.63 12.13
N VAL A 236 9.44 10.83 11.34
CA VAL A 236 10.64 9.99 11.43
C VAL A 236 11.35 10.13 12.78
N GLU A 237 11.49 11.36 13.27
CA GLU A 237 12.08 11.60 14.60
C GLU A 237 11.24 10.95 15.70
N LEU A 238 9.92 11.08 15.61
CA LEU A 238 8.98 10.44 16.52
C LEU A 238 9.12 8.91 16.50
N PHE A 239 9.23 8.28 15.33
CA PHE A 239 9.44 6.83 15.22
C PHE A 239 10.75 6.41 15.89
N LYS A 240 11.84 7.18 15.71
CA LYS A 240 13.11 6.94 16.42
C LYS A 240 12.94 7.00 17.94
N VAL A 241 12.18 7.97 18.44
CA VAL A 241 11.93 8.13 19.89
C VAL A 241 11.08 6.99 20.44
N ILE A 242 9.96 6.64 19.77
CA ILE A 242 9.06 5.55 20.20
C ILE A 242 9.81 4.22 20.25
N LYS A 243 10.72 3.99 19.30
CA LYS A 243 11.41 2.72 19.13
C LYS A 243 12.65 2.54 20.04
N LYS A 244 13.13 3.58 20.72
CA LYS A 244 14.39 3.55 21.50
C LYS A 244 14.44 2.48 22.61
N HIS A 245 13.29 2.08 23.14
CA HIS A 245 13.15 1.11 24.23
C HIS A 245 12.21 -0.04 23.88
N GLN A 246 12.13 -0.38 22.59
CA GLN A 246 11.20 -1.38 22.07
C GLN A 246 11.95 -2.49 21.35
N ASP A 247 11.34 -3.68 21.34
CA ASP A 247 11.86 -4.81 20.59
C ASP A 247 11.71 -4.60 19.08
N GLU A 248 12.57 -5.27 18.32
CA GLU A 248 12.53 -5.22 16.86
C GLU A 248 11.37 -6.07 16.32
N PRO A 249 10.59 -5.55 15.35
CA PRO A 249 9.50 -6.31 14.74
C PRO A 249 10.08 -7.43 13.85
N ASP A 250 9.36 -8.53 13.79
CA ASP A 250 9.67 -9.66 12.92
C ASP A 250 8.72 -9.72 11.72
N MET A 251 9.24 -10.11 10.56
CA MET A 251 8.53 -10.07 9.29
C MET A 251 7.46 -11.16 9.20
N GLU A 252 7.78 -12.37 9.67
CA GLU A 252 6.89 -13.53 9.55
C GLU A 252 5.65 -13.37 10.43
N THR A 253 5.85 -12.94 11.67
CA THR A 253 4.72 -12.68 12.59
C THR A 253 3.81 -11.59 12.07
N ALA A 254 4.36 -10.47 11.58
CA ALA A 254 3.61 -9.37 11.00
C ALA A 254 2.75 -9.77 9.80
N ALA A 255 3.27 -10.64 8.91
CA ALA A 255 2.54 -11.14 7.76
C ALA A 255 1.43 -12.14 8.12
N ALA A 256 1.61 -12.93 9.19
CA ALA A 256 0.63 -13.91 9.64
C ALA A 256 -0.54 -13.28 10.42
N LEU A 257 -0.30 -12.12 11.07
CA LEU A 257 -1.28 -11.36 11.84
C LEU A 257 -2.36 -10.75 10.91
N GLY A 258 -3.46 -11.47 10.70
CA GLY A 258 -4.61 -11.02 9.90
C GLY A 258 -5.33 -12.15 9.15
N ASN A 259 -4.61 -13.23 8.81
CA ASN A 259 -5.15 -14.36 8.05
C ASN A 259 -5.92 -15.38 8.91
N GLY A 260 -6.15 -15.09 10.20
CA GLY A 260 -6.93 -15.94 11.11
C GLY A 260 -6.21 -17.19 11.62
N THR A 261 -4.90 -17.32 11.41
CA THR A 261 -4.09 -18.51 11.76
C THR A 261 -3.40 -18.46 13.13
N LEU A 262 -3.89 -17.64 14.07
CA LEU A 262 -3.48 -17.76 15.47
C LEU A 262 -4.44 -18.71 16.20
N THR A 263 -4.26 -20.01 15.97
CA THR A 263 -4.68 -21.03 16.93
C THR A 263 -3.76 -20.98 18.15
N GLU A 264 -4.39 -20.88 19.32
CA GLU A 264 -3.76 -20.98 20.63
C GLU A 264 -2.76 -22.13 20.70
N SER A 265 -1.54 -21.84 21.15
CA SER A 265 -0.65 -22.82 21.76
C SER A 265 0.29 -22.09 22.70
N ALA A 266 -0.22 -21.78 23.89
CA ALA A 266 0.61 -21.51 25.05
C ALA A 266 0.93 -22.85 25.73
N GLY A 267 2.23 -23.13 25.91
CA GLY A 267 2.78 -23.93 27.01
C GLY A 267 2.68 -25.46 26.91
N SER A 268 3.79 -26.13 26.61
CA SER A 268 4.47 -26.98 27.60
C SER A 268 5.80 -27.54 27.07
N SER A 269 6.64 -27.81 28.05
CA SER A 269 8.04 -28.22 28.09
C SER A 269 8.44 -29.50 27.34
N SER A 270 9.71 -29.45 26.88
CA SER A 270 10.80 -30.42 27.09
C SER A 270 10.97 -31.69 26.24
N THR A 271 12.25 -31.84 25.83
CA THR A 271 13.14 -33.03 25.80
C THR A 271 13.21 -33.97 24.58
N GLY A 272 14.47 -34.17 24.12
CA GLY A 272 14.98 -35.40 23.47
C GLY A 272 15.35 -35.25 21.99
N THR A 273 16.59 -34.92 21.61
CA THR A 273 17.65 -35.85 21.12
C THR A 273 17.18 -37.00 20.21
N ASP A 274 17.61 -37.04 18.94
CA ASP A 274 18.63 -38.01 18.50
C ASP A 274 19.19 -37.70 17.10
N ALA A 275 20.41 -38.17 16.86
CA ALA A 275 21.23 -38.03 15.66
C ALA A 275 21.15 -39.27 14.75
N GLY A 276 21.52 -39.14 13.46
CA GLY A 276 21.81 -40.27 12.56
C GLY A 276 21.52 -39.95 11.08
N GLN A 277 22.45 -39.40 10.29
CA GLN A 277 23.50 -40.04 9.48
C GLN A 277 23.04 -40.68 8.13
N ASN A 278 23.58 -40.09 7.05
CA ASN A 278 24.02 -40.65 5.76
C ASN A 278 23.06 -41.30 4.74
N GLY A 279 23.26 -40.88 3.48
CA GLY A 279 22.99 -41.72 2.30
C GLY A 279 22.86 -40.93 0.99
N GLY A 280 23.96 -40.73 0.26
CA GLY A 280 23.95 -40.12 -1.07
C GLY A 280 23.40 -41.04 -2.16
N GLY A 281 22.87 -40.43 -3.23
CA GLY A 281 22.41 -41.12 -4.43
C GLY A 281 22.11 -40.15 -5.57
N SER A 282 22.96 -40.22 -6.59
CA SER A 282 22.94 -39.48 -7.86
C SER A 282 21.70 -39.79 -8.71
N GLY A 283 21.24 -38.82 -9.51
CA GLY A 283 20.44 -39.13 -10.70
C GLY A 283 19.40 -38.10 -11.13
N THR A 284 19.74 -37.37 -12.19
CA THR A 284 18.88 -37.12 -13.38
C THR A 284 17.57 -36.32 -13.25
N THR A 285 17.63 -35.15 -13.86
CA THR A 285 16.54 -34.36 -14.44
C THR A 285 15.53 -35.23 -15.20
N SER A 286 14.29 -35.29 -14.73
CA SER A 286 13.14 -35.64 -15.57
C SER A 286 11.88 -34.93 -15.08
N THR A 287 11.42 -34.01 -15.91
CA THR A 287 10.13 -33.34 -15.89
C THR A 287 8.99 -34.36 -15.76
N THR A 288 8.39 -34.50 -14.58
CA THR A 288 7.16 -35.27 -14.39
C THR A 288 6.10 -34.40 -13.73
N ARG A 289 4.99 -34.22 -14.46
CA ARG A 289 3.74 -33.58 -14.04
C ARG A 289 3.37 -33.98 -12.60
N ALA A 290 3.31 -33.00 -11.71
CA ALA A 290 2.88 -33.21 -10.33
C ALA A 290 1.42 -33.67 -10.29
N GLY A 291 1.21 -34.86 -9.72
CA GLY A 291 -0.13 -35.37 -9.38
C GLY A 291 -0.73 -34.63 -8.18
N PRO A 292 -2.03 -34.81 -7.91
CA PRO A 292 -2.83 -33.97 -7.02
C PRO A 292 -2.55 -34.11 -5.52
N ASN A 293 -1.42 -34.72 -5.12
CA ASN A 293 -1.09 -35.06 -3.72
C ASN A 293 0.25 -34.48 -3.21
N SER A 294 0.88 -33.52 -3.90
CA SER A 294 2.01 -32.78 -3.33
C SER A 294 1.53 -31.66 -2.40
N GLU A 295 2.24 -31.44 -1.28
CA GLU A 295 1.89 -30.40 -0.29
C GLU A 295 1.84 -28.98 -0.89
N GLU A 296 2.62 -28.72 -1.94
CA GLU A 296 2.58 -27.48 -2.73
C GLU A 296 1.23 -27.25 -3.44
N GLY A 297 0.56 -28.33 -3.87
CA GLY A 297 -0.78 -28.26 -4.46
C GLY A 297 -1.88 -27.97 -3.43
N ARG A 298 -1.70 -28.41 -2.17
CA ARG A 298 -2.65 -28.13 -1.08
C ARG A 298 -2.54 -26.68 -0.59
N LEU A 299 -1.33 -26.10 -0.64
CA LEU A 299 -1.10 -24.67 -0.38
C LEU A 299 -1.75 -23.78 -1.46
N ALA A 300 -1.67 -24.16 -2.74
CA ALA A 300 -2.34 -23.43 -3.82
C ALA A 300 -3.88 -23.52 -3.76
N ALA A 301 -4.44 -24.67 -3.35
CA ALA A 301 -5.89 -24.85 -3.20
C ALA A 301 -6.49 -24.09 -2.00
N SER A 302 -5.65 -23.65 -1.04
CA SER A 302 -6.08 -22.85 0.11
C SER A 302 -6.14 -21.34 -0.17
N TYR A 303 -5.57 -20.87 -1.28
CA TYR A 303 -5.76 -19.51 -1.77
C TYR A 303 -7.04 -19.43 -2.60
N TYR A 304 -8.19 -19.55 -1.92
CA TYR A 304 -9.41 -19.00 -2.50
C TYR A 304 -9.14 -17.52 -2.79
N ASN A 305 -9.48 -17.06 -4.00
CA ASN A 305 -9.33 -15.66 -4.38
C ASN A 305 -10.11 -14.79 -3.38
N THR A 306 -9.41 -14.11 -2.49
CA THR A 306 -9.99 -13.30 -1.39
C THR A 306 -10.96 -12.25 -1.94
N ASN A 307 -10.64 -11.67 -3.10
CA ASN A 307 -11.52 -10.73 -3.79
C ASN A 307 -12.84 -11.40 -4.23
N ALA A 308 -12.79 -12.64 -4.73
CA ALA A 308 -13.98 -13.38 -5.13
C ALA A 308 -14.85 -13.76 -3.90
N MET A 309 -14.21 -14.11 -2.78
CA MET A 309 -14.91 -14.38 -1.52
C MET A 309 -15.60 -13.13 -0.97
N ASP A 310 -14.93 -11.98 -1.05
CA ASP A 310 -15.47 -10.70 -0.59
C ASP A 310 -16.64 -10.23 -1.46
N VAL A 311 -16.55 -10.41 -2.78
CA VAL A 311 -17.69 -10.16 -3.68
C VAL A 311 -18.85 -11.09 -3.34
N LEU A 312 -18.59 -12.38 -3.12
CA LEU A 312 -19.62 -13.36 -2.78
C LEU A 312 -20.33 -13.00 -1.47
N LYS A 313 -19.59 -12.60 -0.43
CA LYS A 313 -20.14 -12.20 0.88
C LYS A 313 -20.99 -10.92 0.81
N LYS A 314 -20.80 -10.08 -0.21
CA LYS A 314 -21.60 -8.86 -0.41
C LYS A 314 -22.92 -9.13 -1.13
N LEU A 315 -23.13 -10.32 -1.70
CA LEU A 315 -24.37 -10.65 -2.39
C LEU A 315 -25.53 -10.85 -1.40
N PRO A 316 -26.73 -10.35 -1.74
CA PRO A 316 -27.89 -10.45 -0.85
C PRO A 316 -28.30 -11.92 -0.64
N GLY A 317 -28.33 -12.34 0.62
CA GLY A 317 -28.65 -13.73 1.01
C GLY A 317 -27.42 -14.61 1.24
N ILE A 318 -26.21 -14.16 0.92
CA ILE A 318 -24.98 -14.84 1.31
C ILE A 318 -24.52 -14.36 2.70
N ASN A 319 -24.08 -15.29 3.54
CA ASN A 319 -23.62 -15.06 4.90
C ASN A 319 -22.40 -15.96 5.23
N GLU A 320 -21.77 -15.74 6.38
CA GLU A 320 -20.59 -16.52 6.81
C GLU A 320 -20.85 -18.04 6.96
N HIS A 321 -22.11 -18.45 7.07
CA HIS A 321 -22.48 -19.84 7.29
C HIS A 321 -22.76 -20.58 5.97
N ASN A 322 -23.17 -19.86 4.92
CA ASN A 322 -23.61 -20.45 3.65
C ASN A 322 -22.62 -20.21 2.50
N PHE A 323 -21.73 -19.22 2.57
CA PHE A 323 -20.82 -18.90 1.47
C PHE A 323 -19.87 -20.07 1.12
N ARG A 324 -19.44 -20.85 2.12
CA ARG A 324 -18.62 -22.05 1.91
C ARG A 324 -19.34 -23.13 1.11
N LYS A 325 -20.65 -23.28 1.31
CA LYS A 325 -21.48 -24.24 0.55
C LYS A 325 -21.62 -23.82 -0.91
N VAL A 326 -21.70 -22.51 -1.17
CA VAL A 326 -21.72 -21.95 -2.53
C VAL A 326 -20.38 -22.16 -3.23
N LEU A 327 -19.26 -21.86 -2.54
CA LEU A 327 -17.91 -22.08 -3.07
C LEU A 327 -17.63 -23.56 -3.39
N ALA A 328 -18.20 -24.48 -2.61
CA ALA A 328 -18.02 -25.92 -2.84
C ALA A 328 -18.80 -26.44 -4.06
N LYS A 329 -19.91 -25.80 -4.43
CA LYS A 329 -20.83 -26.29 -5.49
C LYS A 329 -20.75 -25.50 -6.79
N VAL A 330 -20.16 -24.30 -6.78
CA VAL A 330 -20.10 -23.41 -7.94
C VAL A 330 -18.67 -22.98 -8.23
N THR A 331 -18.26 -23.05 -9.50
CA THR A 331 -16.87 -22.76 -9.90
C THR A 331 -16.60 -21.26 -10.09
N ASN A 332 -17.62 -20.49 -10.51
CA ASN A 332 -17.48 -19.06 -10.80
C ASN A 332 -18.82 -18.29 -10.63
N LEU A 333 -18.75 -16.96 -10.55
CA LEU A 333 -19.92 -16.11 -10.31
C LEU A 333 -20.94 -16.12 -11.47
N ALA A 334 -20.51 -16.38 -12.71
CA ALA A 334 -21.40 -16.45 -13.87
C ALA A 334 -22.24 -17.74 -13.87
N GLU A 335 -21.71 -18.82 -13.30
CA GLU A 335 -22.46 -20.04 -13.05
C GLU A 335 -23.49 -19.81 -11.93
N LEU A 336 -23.09 -19.12 -10.85
CA LEU A 336 -24.01 -18.75 -9.76
C LEU A 336 -25.21 -17.96 -10.27
N SER A 337 -25.02 -16.99 -11.19
CA SER A 337 -26.13 -16.19 -11.72
C SER A 337 -27.08 -16.95 -12.65
N ARG A 338 -26.67 -18.12 -13.16
CA ARG A 338 -27.47 -18.95 -14.08
C ARG A 338 -28.25 -20.05 -13.38
N LEU A 339 -27.99 -20.29 -12.09
CA LEU A 339 -28.70 -21.31 -11.32
C LEU A 339 -30.19 -20.98 -11.18
N SER A 340 -31.01 -22.03 -11.21
CA SER A 340 -32.44 -21.92 -10.94
C SER A 340 -32.71 -21.66 -9.45
N LEU A 341 -33.90 -21.15 -9.13
CA LEU A 341 -34.30 -20.87 -7.74
C LEU A 341 -34.31 -22.12 -6.86
N ASP A 342 -34.59 -23.29 -7.44
CA ASP A 342 -34.62 -24.57 -6.71
C ASP A 342 -33.20 -25.04 -6.36
N GLU A 343 -32.27 -24.96 -7.31
CA GLU A 343 -30.86 -25.27 -7.08
C GLU A 343 -30.23 -24.32 -6.05
N MET A 344 -30.54 -23.02 -6.11
CA MET A 344 -30.11 -22.07 -5.08
C MET A 344 -30.72 -22.40 -3.71
N THR A 345 -31.98 -22.83 -3.66
CA THR A 345 -32.68 -23.17 -2.41
C THR A 345 -32.05 -24.37 -1.72
N GLU A 346 -31.58 -25.35 -2.48
CA GLU A 346 -30.85 -26.50 -1.95
C GLU A 346 -29.52 -26.09 -1.27
N ILE A 347 -28.86 -25.05 -1.80
CA ILE A 347 -27.52 -24.64 -1.34
C ILE A 347 -27.58 -23.69 -0.14
N ILE A 348 -28.41 -22.65 -0.23
CA ILE A 348 -28.41 -21.54 0.74
C ILE A 348 -29.74 -21.39 1.51
N GLY A 349 -30.74 -22.23 1.22
CA GLY A 349 -32.04 -22.22 1.86
C GLY A 349 -33.02 -21.22 1.25
N LYS A 350 -34.32 -21.50 1.38
CA LYS A 350 -35.43 -20.85 0.65
C LYS A 350 -35.45 -19.32 0.73
N VAL A 351 -35.19 -18.76 1.92
CA VAL A 351 -35.23 -17.30 2.15
C VAL A 351 -34.03 -16.60 1.51
N CYS A 352 -32.84 -17.19 1.62
CA CYS A 352 -31.61 -16.62 1.07
C CYS A 352 -31.55 -16.77 -0.46
N ALA A 353 -31.98 -17.94 -0.96
CA ALA A 353 -32.08 -18.24 -2.39
C ALA A 353 -33.01 -17.27 -3.12
N LYS A 354 -34.18 -16.98 -2.55
CA LYS A 354 -35.12 -16.02 -3.14
C LYS A 354 -34.50 -14.62 -3.27
N LYS A 355 -33.79 -14.13 -2.24
CA LYS A 355 -33.12 -12.82 -2.29
C LYS A 355 -32.03 -12.77 -3.36
N LEU A 356 -31.20 -13.82 -3.43
CA LEU A 356 -30.11 -13.91 -4.39
C LEU A 356 -30.63 -14.03 -5.83
N PHE A 357 -31.65 -14.87 -6.06
CA PHE A 357 -32.27 -15.06 -7.37
C PHE A 357 -32.97 -13.80 -7.86
N THR A 358 -33.70 -13.09 -6.99
CA THR A 358 -34.31 -11.80 -7.33
C THR A 358 -33.24 -10.78 -7.70
N PHE A 359 -32.12 -10.70 -6.97
CA PHE A 359 -31.04 -9.78 -7.29
C PHE A 359 -30.44 -10.01 -8.68
N PHE A 360 -30.22 -11.25 -9.10
CA PHE A 360 -29.66 -11.55 -10.41
C PHE A 360 -30.64 -11.35 -11.58
N ASN A 361 -31.94 -11.56 -11.34
CA ASN A 361 -32.96 -11.55 -12.40
C ASN A 361 -33.86 -10.30 -12.39
N THR A 362 -33.60 -9.34 -11.51
CA THR A 362 -34.25 -8.03 -11.57
C THR A 362 -33.43 -7.14 -12.50
N SER A 363 -33.98 -6.81 -13.66
CA SER A 363 -33.47 -5.72 -14.49
C SER A 363 -33.66 -4.41 -13.73
N LEU A 364 -32.57 -3.65 -13.55
CA LEU A 364 -32.58 -2.29 -13.00
C LEU A 364 -33.55 -1.36 -13.74
#